data_AF-A0A4R1WPA9-F1
#
_entry.id   AF-A0A4R1WPA9-F1
#
_cell.length_a   1.000
_cell.length_b   1.000
_cell.length_c   1.000
_cell.angle_alpha   90.00
_cell.angle_beta   90.00
_cell.angle_gamma   90.00
#
_symmetry.space_group_name_H-M   'P 1'
#
loop_
_entity.id
_entity.type
_entity.pdbx_description
1 polymer ?
#
loop_
_entity_poly.entity_id
_entity_poly.type
_entity_poly.pdbx_seq_one_letter_code
_entity_poly.pdbx_strand_id
1 'polypeptide(L)'
;MVSIPRATGAGFALGLMWGAAARVWMRLISTDPGFSWSGTGMILGSTAVCGAALGFLYGVRRAGRSRWWRLLGLCWLLVFAGPGMVFLPAFLLGGLLHLRQIWWKVIGAAAVASGVLLLWILNQQEPAPVNPATMYGGFLLLSVALTAGAAELYRPRPARRREPAEALAR
;
A
#
# COMPACT_ATOMS: atom_id res chain seq x y z
N MET A 1 5.92 -4.24 23.38
CA MET A 1 4.62 -4.32 22.68
C MET A 1 4.39 -2.99 21.95
N VAL A 2 4.00 -2.98 20.67
CA VAL A 2 3.73 -1.72 19.96
C VAL A 2 2.33 -1.25 20.36
N SER A 3 2.21 -0.03 20.89
CA SER A 3 0.90 0.54 21.23
C SER A 3 0.16 0.92 19.96
N ILE A 4 -1.17 0.75 19.94
CA ILE A 4 -2.02 1.09 18.79
C ILE A 4 -1.79 2.55 18.34
N PRO A 5 -1.73 3.57 19.22
CA PRO A 5 -1.47 4.94 18.80
C PRO A 5 -0.13 5.13 18.08
N ARG A 6 0.94 4.46 18.54
CA ARG A 6 2.24 4.52 17.87
C ARG A 6 2.21 3.85 16.50
N ALA A 7 1.50 2.73 16.36
CA ALA A 7 1.33 2.06 15.08
C ALA A 7 0.51 2.91 14.09
N THR A 8 -0.59 3.50 14.55
CA THR A 8 -1.40 4.43 13.76
C THR A 8 -0.60 5.65 13.31
N GLY A 9 0.17 6.26 14.23
CA GLY A 9 1.02 7.41 13.92
C GLY A 9 2.12 7.07 12.90
N ALA A 10 2.77 5.90 13.04
CA ALA A 10 3.73 5.42 12.05
C ALA A 10 3.07 5.19 10.67
N GLY A 11 1.88 4.58 10.66
CA GLY A 11 1.09 4.40 9.44
C GLY A 11 0.74 5.72 8.77
N PHE A 12 0.31 6.71 9.54
CA PHE A 12 0.02 8.06 9.05
C PHE A 12 1.24 8.70 8.38
N ALA A 13 2.40 8.65 9.04
CA ALA A 13 3.65 9.19 8.51
C ALA A 13 4.08 8.48 7.22
N LEU A 14 3.99 7.15 7.18
CA LEU A 14 4.30 6.37 5.97
C LEU A 14 3.32 6.69 4.82
N GLY A 15 2.05 6.89 5.13
CA GLY A 15 1.04 7.35 4.17
C GLY A 15 1.40 8.69 3.57
N LEU A 16 1.75 9.68 4.40
CA LEU A 16 2.24 10.99 3.95
C LEU A 16 3.48 10.89 3.08
N MET A 17 4.47 10.08 3.48
CA MET A 17 5.70 9.89 2.72
C MET A 17 5.40 9.30 1.34
N TRP A 18 4.53 8.29 1.26
CA TRP A 18 4.13 7.68 0.00
C TRP A 18 3.35 8.67 -0.88
N GLY A 19 2.40 9.43 -0.31
CA GLY A 19 1.64 10.45 -1.03
C GLY A 19 2.52 11.58 -1.56
N ALA A 20 3.51 12.02 -0.79
CA ALA A 20 4.48 13.01 -1.23
C ALA A 20 5.35 12.49 -2.39
N ALA A 21 5.84 11.25 -2.28
CA ALA A 21 6.59 10.60 -3.34
C ALA A 21 5.74 10.44 -4.62
N ALA A 22 4.47 10.03 -4.49
CA ALA A 22 3.54 9.94 -5.60
C ALA A 22 3.29 11.31 -6.25
N ARG A 23 3.14 12.37 -5.45
CA ARG A 23 2.96 13.74 -5.97
C ARG A 23 4.18 14.22 -6.75
N VAL A 24 5.39 14.00 -6.21
CA VAL A 24 6.65 14.35 -6.88
C VAL A 24 6.77 13.57 -8.18
N TRP A 25 6.50 12.26 -8.16
CA TRP A 25 6.53 11.43 -9.36
C TRP A 25 5.56 11.92 -10.44
N MET A 26 4.30 12.22 -10.07
CA MET A 26 3.32 12.80 -11.00
C MET A 26 3.83 14.09 -11.64
N ARG A 27 4.53 14.94 -10.87
CA ARG A 27 5.08 16.20 -11.39
C ARG A 27 6.29 15.98 -12.30
N LEU A 28 7.05 14.90 -12.11
CA LEU A 28 8.18 14.55 -12.97
C LEU A 28 7.73 13.98 -14.32
N ILE A 29 6.56 13.33 -14.36
CA ILE A 29 6.07 12.65 -15.57
C ILE A 29 4.99 13.43 -16.32
N SER A 30 4.32 14.39 -15.65
CA SER A 30 3.26 15.20 -16.24
C SER A 30 3.22 16.62 -15.67
N THR A 31 2.94 17.58 -16.54
CA THR A 31 2.62 18.96 -16.16
C THR A 31 1.12 19.23 -16.06
N ASP A 32 0.29 18.27 -16.46
CA ASP A 32 -1.17 18.36 -16.47
C ASP A 32 -1.80 17.22 -15.63
N PRO A 33 -2.74 17.51 -14.70
CA PRO A 33 -3.20 18.82 -14.27
C PRO A 33 -2.09 19.67 -13.62
N GLY A 34 -2.20 20.98 -13.83
CA GLY A 34 -1.30 21.97 -13.24
C GLY A 34 -1.19 21.83 -11.71
N PHE A 35 -0.10 22.35 -11.13
CA PHE A 35 0.10 22.27 -9.70
C PHE A 35 -1.00 23.02 -8.94
N SER A 36 -1.68 22.32 -8.04
CA SER A 36 -2.62 22.92 -7.09
C SER A 36 -2.32 22.45 -5.66
N TRP A 37 -2.45 23.39 -4.71
CA TRP A 37 -2.38 23.09 -3.28
C TRP A 37 -3.55 22.23 -2.83
N SER A 38 -4.74 22.45 -3.40
CA SER A 38 -5.94 21.64 -3.13
C SER A 38 -5.72 20.16 -3.52
N GLY A 39 -5.27 19.89 -4.76
CA GLY A 39 -4.99 18.52 -5.20
C GLY A 39 -3.87 17.85 -4.42
N THR A 40 -2.82 18.62 -4.08
CA THR A 40 -1.72 18.12 -3.25
C THR A 40 -2.20 17.79 -1.83
N GLY A 41 -2.97 18.66 -1.20
CA GLY A 41 -3.58 18.43 0.11
C GLY A 41 -4.51 17.22 0.12
N MET A 42 -5.28 17.02 -0.94
CA MET A 42 -6.15 15.85 -1.10
C MET A 42 -5.34 14.54 -1.20
N ILE A 43 -4.27 14.50 -2.00
CA ILE A 43 -3.39 13.33 -2.10
C ILE A 43 -2.73 13.03 -0.75
N LEU A 44 -2.13 14.04 -0.12
CA LEU A 44 -1.46 13.86 1.17
C LEU A 44 -2.44 13.45 2.28
N GLY A 45 -3.58 14.13 2.39
CA GLY A 45 -4.59 13.81 3.39
C GLY A 45 -5.16 12.40 3.23
N SER A 46 -5.53 12.03 2.00
CA SER A 46 -6.10 10.71 1.72
C SER A 46 -5.09 9.59 1.97
N THR A 47 -3.86 9.72 1.49
CA THR A 47 -2.79 8.73 1.72
C THR A 47 -2.40 8.65 3.19
N ALA A 48 -2.38 9.75 3.93
CA ALA A 48 -2.13 9.77 5.36
C ALA A 48 -3.22 9.05 6.16
N VAL A 49 -4.49 9.31 5.87
CA VAL A 49 -5.64 8.62 6.49
C VAL A 49 -5.60 7.12 6.19
N CYS A 50 -5.32 6.75 4.93
CA CYS A 50 -5.23 5.35 4.53
C CYS A 50 -4.01 4.65 5.16
N GLY A 51 -2.88 5.33 5.28
CA GLY A 51 -1.71 4.87 6.03
C GLY A 51 -2.02 4.68 7.52
N ALA A 52 -2.72 5.63 8.14
CA ALA A 52 -3.16 5.54 9.53
C ALA A 52 -4.09 4.33 9.74
N ALA A 53 -5.00 4.06 8.81
CA ALA A 53 -5.88 2.88 8.85
C ALA A 53 -5.09 1.57 8.82
N LEU A 54 -4.05 1.47 7.97
CA LEU A 54 -3.14 0.31 7.95
C LEU A 54 -2.33 0.18 9.25
N GLY A 55 -1.82 1.29 9.79
CA GLY A 55 -1.11 1.32 11.06
C GLY A 55 -1.99 0.90 12.25
N PHE A 56 -3.22 1.38 12.27
CA PHE A 56 -4.23 0.96 13.25
C PHE A 56 -4.53 -0.53 13.13
N LEU A 57 -4.74 -1.03 11.90
CA LEU A 57 -4.96 -2.46 11.64
C LEU A 57 -3.79 -3.30 12.16
N TYR A 58 -2.56 -2.87 11.92
CA TYR A 58 -1.36 -3.53 12.45
C TYR A 58 -1.36 -3.59 13.98
N GLY A 59 -1.68 -2.47 14.66
CA GLY A 59 -1.78 -2.39 16.12
C GLY A 59 -2.87 -3.31 16.68
N VAL A 60 -4.09 -3.25 16.12
CA VAL A 60 -5.24 -4.05 16.53
C VAL A 60 -5.01 -5.55 16.32
N ARG A 61 -4.30 -5.92 15.25
CA ARG A 61 -3.91 -7.30 14.99
C ARG A 61 -2.89 -7.83 15.99
N ARG A 62 -1.90 -7.02 16.37
CA ARG A 62 -0.95 -7.38 17.44
C ARG A 62 -1.64 -7.57 18.78
N ALA A 63 -2.78 -6.92 19.00
CA ALA A 63 -3.65 -7.12 20.16
C ALA A 63 -4.61 -8.33 20.02
N GLY A 64 -4.55 -9.12 18.95
CA GLY A 64 -5.31 -10.37 18.79
C GLY A 64 -6.79 -10.21 18.41
N ARG A 65 -7.23 -9.04 17.94
CA ARG A 65 -8.65 -8.77 17.63
C ARG A 65 -9.15 -9.37 16.30
N SER A 66 -10.43 -9.12 15.98
CA SER A 66 -11.20 -9.74 14.88
C SER A 66 -10.68 -9.45 13.46
N ARG A 67 -11.06 -10.30 12.49
CA ARG A 67 -10.68 -10.20 11.06
C ARG A 67 -11.39 -9.09 10.28
N TRP A 68 -12.54 -8.62 10.79
CA TRP A 68 -13.38 -7.62 10.12
C TRP A 68 -12.68 -6.26 9.94
N TRP A 69 -11.69 -5.95 10.78
CA TRP A 69 -10.88 -4.74 10.66
C TRP A 69 -10.04 -4.69 9.37
N ARG A 70 -9.83 -5.82 8.67
CA ARG A 70 -9.17 -5.83 7.35
C ARG A 70 -9.93 -5.02 6.30
N LEU A 71 -11.24 -4.84 6.47
CA LEU A 71 -12.05 -3.99 5.59
C LEU A 71 -11.60 -2.53 5.63
N LEU A 72 -10.94 -2.07 6.71
CA LEU A 72 -10.35 -0.73 6.73
C LEU A 72 -9.29 -0.54 5.64
N GLY A 73 -8.60 -1.61 5.21
CA GLY A 73 -7.68 -1.53 4.10
C GLY A 73 -8.34 -1.21 2.76
N LEU A 74 -9.66 -1.40 2.64
CA LEU A 74 -10.42 -1.02 1.44
C LEU A 74 -10.54 0.50 1.27
N CYS A 75 -10.21 1.32 2.29
CA CYS A 75 -10.19 2.77 2.12
C CYS A 75 -9.21 3.23 1.03
N TRP A 76 -8.14 2.47 0.80
CA TRP A 76 -7.19 2.70 -0.29
C TRP A 76 -7.83 2.58 -1.68
N LEU A 77 -8.93 1.85 -1.84
CA LEU A 77 -9.65 1.81 -3.12
C LEU A 77 -10.16 3.19 -3.53
N LEU A 78 -10.51 4.03 -2.56
CA LEU A 78 -10.93 5.42 -2.83
C LEU A 78 -9.75 6.27 -3.32
N VAL A 79 -8.54 6.02 -2.81
CA VAL A 79 -7.31 6.72 -3.26
C VAL A 79 -6.98 6.35 -4.71
N PHE A 80 -7.32 5.13 -5.13
CA PHE A 80 -7.06 4.65 -6.49
C PHE A 80 -8.22 4.89 -7.46
N ALA A 81 -9.35 5.46 -7.02
CA ALA A 81 -10.48 5.79 -7.89
C ALA A 81 -10.11 6.98 -8.79
N GLY A 82 -9.43 6.72 -9.91
CA GLY A 82 -8.93 7.72 -10.86
C GLY A 82 -7.59 7.32 -11.49
N PRO A 83 -6.64 8.26 -11.67
CA PRO A 83 -5.32 7.97 -12.25
C PRO A 83 -4.52 6.94 -11.44
N GLY A 84 -4.83 6.77 -10.16
CA GLY A 84 -4.19 5.77 -9.29
C GLY A 84 -4.58 4.32 -9.61
N MET A 85 -5.54 4.07 -10.52
CA MET A 85 -6.01 2.71 -10.83
C MET A 85 -4.90 1.78 -11.33
N VAL A 86 -3.86 2.32 -11.98
CA VAL A 86 -2.70 1.52 -12.40
C VAL A 86 -1.97 0.84 -11.23
N PHE A 87 -2.10 1.36 -9.99
CA PHE A 87 -1.55 0.75 -8.78
C PHE A 87 -2.43 -0.34 -8.16
N LEU A 88 -3.67 -0.52 -8.61
CA LEU A 88 -4.60 -1.51 -8.03
C LEU A 88 -4.03 -2.93 -8.00
N PRO A 89 -3.42 -3.47 -9.07
CA PRO A 89 -2.84 -4.80 -9.02
C PRO A 89 -1.76 -4.94 -7.94
N ALA A 90 -0.87 -3.95 -7.84
CA ALA A 90 0.19 -3.91 -6.83
C ALA A 90 -0.37 -3.78 -5.40
N PHE A 91 -1.41 -2.96 -5.19
CA PHE A 91 -2.05 -2.82 -3.89
C PHE A 91 -2.79 -4.10 -3.47
N LEU A 92 -3.60 -4.66 -4.38
CA LEU A 92 -4.42 -5.80 -4.07
C LEU A 92 -3.56 -7.04 -3.89
N LEU A 93 -2.67 -7.37 -4.83
CA LEU A 93 -1.99 -8.67 -4.84
C LEU A 93 -0.51 -8.57 -4.48
N GLY A 94 0.11 -7.38 -4.55
CA GLY A 94 1.54 -7.23 -4.28
C GLY A 94 1.93 -7.61 -2.85
N GLY A 95 1.02 -7.50 -1.88
CA GLY A 95 1.24 -7.96 -0.50
C GLY A 95 1.59 -9.45 -0.38
N LEU A 96 1.27 -10.26 -1.39
CA LEU A 96 1.61 -11.68 -1.47
C LEU A 96 3.13 -11.92 -1.58
N LEU A 97 3.91 -10.93 -2.03
CA LEU A 97 5.38 -10.97 -2.04
C LEU A 97 5.99 -11.24 -0.67
N HIS A 98 5.28 -10.85 0.39
CA HIS A 98 5.76 -10.98 1.76
C HIS A 98 5.34 -12.30 2.44
N LEU A 99 4.66 -13.19 1.70
CA LEU A 99 4.34 -14.53 2.17
C LEU A 99 5.54 -15.48 1.98
N ARG A 100 5.57 -16.57 2.77
CA ARG A 100 6.70 -17.51 2.74
C ARG A 100 6.73 -18.39 1.48
N GLN A 101 5.56 -18.73 0.92
CA GLN A 101 5.47 -19.66 -0.21
C GLN A 101 5.84 -19.00 -1.53
N ILE A 102 6.64 -19.69 -2.35
CA ILE A 102 7.16 -19.15 -3.62
C ILE A 102 6.05 -18.80 -4.61
N TRP A 103 5.00 -19.63 -4.73
CA TRP A 103 3.87 -19.38 -5.63
C TRP A 103 3.16 -18.06 -5.33
N TRP A 104 2.98 -17.70 -4.06
CA TRP A 104 2.40 -16.41 -3.69
C TRP A 104 3.31 -15.24 -4.03
N LYS A 105 4.63 -15.41 -3.93
CA LYS A 105 5.58 -14.39 -4.37
C LYS A 105 5.52 -14.19 -5.87
N VAL A 106 5.41 -15.27 -6.65
CA VAL A 106 5.23 -15.18 -8.10
C VAL A 106 3.97 -14.40 -8.45
N ILE A 107 2.84 -14.70 -7.79
CA ILE A 107 1.58 -13.96 -8.01
C ILE A 107 1.73 -12.48 -7.63
N GLY A 108 2.35 -12.17 -6.49
CA GLY A 108 2.60 -10.80 -6.07
C GLY A 108 3.53 -10.03 -7.04
N ALA A 109 4.58 -10.69 -7.53
CA ALA A 109 5.49 -10.11 -8.53
C ALA A 109 4.78 -9.88 -9.86
N ALA A 110 3.98 -10.85 -10.32
CA ALA A 110 3.18 -10.74 -11.53
C ALA A 110 2.18 -9.59 -11.44
N ALA A 111 1.61 -9.32 -10.26
CA ALA A 111 0.71 -8.19 -10.06
C ALA A 111 1.43 -6.82 -10.10
N VAL A 112 2.65 -6.72 -9.59
CA VAL A 112 3.46 -5.49 -9.77
C VAL A 112 3.84 -5.31 -11.24
N ALA A 113 4.28 -6.39 -11.89
CA ALA A 113 4.64 -6.38 -13.31
C ALA A 113 3.45 -6.03 -14.21
N SER A 114 2.24 -6.51 -13.90
CA SER A 114 1.05 -6.17 -14.66
C SER A 114 0.67 -4.70 -14.55
N GLY A 115 0.92 -4.04 -13.40
CA GLY A 115 0.78 -2.60 -13.27
C GLY A 115 1.75 -1.82 -14.17
N VAL A 116 3.02 -2.25 -14.24
CA VAL A 116 4.03 -1.67 -15.14
C VAL A 116 3.63 -1.88 -16.60
N LEU A 117 3.19 -3.08 -16.96
CA LEU A 117 2.72 -3.42 -18.30
C LEU A 117 1.50 -2.59 -18.70
N LEU A 118 0.53 -2.43 -17.80
CA LEU A 118 -0.65 -1.60 -18.05
C LEU A 118 -0.25 -0.14 -18.30
N LEU A 119 0.63 0.42 -17.47
CA LEU A 119 1.15 1.77 -17.66
C LEU A 119 1.87 1.90 -19.02
N TRP A 120 2.64 0.89 -19.41
CA TRP A 120 3.30 0.86 -20.71
C TRP A 120 2.30 0.84 -21.87
N ILE A 121 1.26 -0.01 -21.81
CA ILE A 121 0.20 -0.07 -22.82
C ILE A 121 -0.50 1.29 -22.96
N LEU A 122 -0.88 1.92 -21.85
CA LEU A 122 -1.53 3.23 -21.85
C LEU A 122 -0.63 4.30 -22.48
N ASN A 123 0.67 4.27 -22.20
CA ASN A 123 1.63 5.20 -22.80
C ASN A 123 1.85 4.96 -24.31
N GLN A 124 1.55 3.77 -24.85
CA GLN A 124 1.62 3.56 -26.31
C GLN A 124 0.46 4.25 -27.05
N GLN A 125 -0.68 4.46 -26.37
CA GLN A 125 -1.85 5.10 -26.97
C GLN A 125 -1.66 6.62 -27.07
N GLU A 126 -1.13 7.22 -26.00
CA GLU A 126 -0.79 8.64 -25.93
C GLU A 126 0.64 8.79 -25.39
N PRO A 127 1.66 8.74 -26.26
CA PRO A 127 3.05 8.79 -25.85
C PRO A 127 3.39 10.10 -25.14
N ALA A 128 3.68 9.99 -23.84
CA ALA A 128 4.15 11.12 -23.08
C ALA A 128 5.64 11.40 -23.40
N PRO A 129 6.04 12.66 -23.69
CA PRO A 129 7.41 13.02 -24.02
C PRO A 129 8.29 13.12 -22.75
N VAL A 130 8.37 12.03 -21.99
CA VAL A 130 9.07 11.94 -20.69
C VAL A 130 10.04 10.77 -20.67
N ASN A 131 11.08 10.91 -19.84
CA ASN A 131 12.09 9.88 -19.69
C ASN A 131 11.46 8.56 -19.20
N PRO A 132 11.57 7.44 -19.96
CA PRO A 132 10.99 6.15 -19.58
C PRO A 132 11.49 5.63 -18.23
N ALA A 133 12.75 5.91 -17.87
CA ALA A 133 13.31 5.49 -16.59
C ALA A 133 12.60 6.16 -15.41
N THR A 134 12.26 7.45 -15.54
CA THR A 134 11.52 8.19 -14.51
C THR A 134 10.07 7.72 -14.43
N MET A 135 9.44 7.47 -15.58
CA MET A 135 8.05 7.00 -15.65
C MET A 135 7.90 5.60 -15.04
N TYR A 136 8.55 4.60 -15.64
CA TYR A 136 8.40 3.21 -15.23
C TYR A 136 9.15 2.90 -13.93
N GLY A 137 10.34 3.47 -13.73
CA GLY A 137 11.13 3.28 -12.51
C GLY A 137 10.46 3.91 -11.28
N GLY A 138 9.93 5.13 -11.42
CA GLY A 138 9.17 5.77 -10.35
C GLY A 138 7.88 5.01 -10.02
N PHE A 139 7.15 4.55 -11.04
CA PHE A 139 5.96 3.71 -10.85
C PHE A 139 6.28 2.40 -10.12
N LEU A 140 7.34 1.71 -10.53
CA LEU A 140 7.79 0.45 -9.91
C LEU A 140 8.16 0.68 -8.45
N LEU A 141 8.91 1.73 -8.15
CA LEU A 141 9.31 2.08 -6.79
C LEU A 141 8.09 2.35 -5.90
N LEU A 142 7.12 3.12 -6.38
CA LEU A 142 5.88 3.40 -5.65
C LEU A 142 5.04 2.13 -5.45
N SER A 143 4.98 1.25 -6.45
CA SER A 143 4.28 -0.02 -6.38
C SER A 143 4.91 -0.97 -5.37
N VAL A 144 6.23 -1.10 -5.35
CA VAL A 144 6.97 -1.92 -4.36
C VAL A 144 6.81 -1.36 -2.95
N ALA A 145 6.85 -0.05 -2.78
CA ALA A 145 6.58 0.56 -1.46
C ALA A 145 5.16 0.24 -0.98
N LEU A 146 4.19 0.23 -1.91
CA LEU A 146 2.80 -0.07 -1.63
C LEU A 146 2.57 -1.55 -1.24
N THR A 147 3.35 -2.49 -1.79
CA THR A 147 3.21 -3.91 -1.43
C THR A 147 3.49 -4.19 0.04
N ALA A 148 4.38 -3.42 0.65
CA ALA A 148 4.67 -3.53 2.08
C ALA A 148 3.45 -3.19 2.95
N GLY A 149 2.68 -2.16 2.56
CA GLY A 149 1.41 -1.82 3.20
C GLY A 149 0.33 -2.88 2.94
N ALA A 150 0.23 -3.34 1.70
CA ALA A 150 -0.71 -4.40 1.29
C ALA A 150 -0.48 -5.73 2.02
N ALA A 151 0.75 -6.04 2.43
CA ALA A 151 1.09 -7.25 3.17
C ALA A 151 0.26 -7.40 4.47
N GLU A 152 -0.17 -6.30 5.08
CA GLU A 152 -1.00 -6.31 6.28
C GLU A 152 -2.40 -6.93 6.06
N LEU A 153 -2.89 -6.94 4.81
CA LEU A 153 -4.12 -7.63 4.43
C LEU A 153 -3.96 -9.16 4.52
N TYR A 154 -2.79 -9.66 4.17
CA TYR A 154 -2.51 -11.09 3.96
C TYR A 154 -1.80 -11.78 5.12
N ARG A 155 -1.15 -11.04 6.02
CA ARG A 155 -0.39 -11.64 7.13
C ARG A 155 -1.27 -12.64 7.93
N PRO A 156 -0.76 -13.82 8.31
CA PRO A 156 -1.45 -14.74 9.23
C PRO A 156 -1.58 -14.15 10.64
N ARG A 157 -2.49 -14.66 11.48
CA ARG A 157 -2.53 -14.32 12.91
C ARG A 157 -1.25 -14.85 13.58
N PRO A 158 -0.66 -14.10 14.53
CA PRO A 158 0.24 -14.73 15.49
C PRO A 158 -0.57 -15.81 16.21
N ALA A 159 -0.09 -17.06 16.22
CA ALA A 159 -0.70 -18.09 17.02
C ALA A 159 -0.79 -17.58 18.45
N ARG A 160 -2.01 -17.49 19.00
CA ARG A 160 -2.22 -17.19 20.42
C ARG A 160 -1.41 -18.25 21.15
N ARG A 161 -0.34 -17.86 21.85
CA ARG A 161 0.42 -18.76 22.71
C ARG A 161 -0.63 -19.32 23.67
N ARG A 162 -1.10 -20.55 23.42
CA ARG A 162 -1.89 -21.29 24.41
C ARG A 162 -0.90 -21.46 25.55
N GLU A 163 -1.10 -20.73 26.64
CA GLU A 163 -0.45 -21.13 27.87
C GLU A 163 -0.88 -22.57 28.13
N PRO A 164 0.06 -23.51 28.32
CA PRO A 164 -0.30 -24.88 28.65
C PRO A 164 -1.19 -24.83 29.89
N ALA A 165 -2.33 -25.52 29.83
CA ALA A 165 -3.34 -25.57 30.88
C ALA A 165 -2.84 -26.16 32.21
N GLU A 166 -1.54 -26.45 32.33
CA GLU A 166 -0.88 -27.02 33.49
C GLU A 166 -0.61 -26.00 34.62
N ALA A 167 -0.74 -24.70 34.35
CA ALA A 167 -0.49 -23.65 35.36
C ALA A 167 -1.69 -23.36 36.29
N LEU A 168 -2.86 -23.98 36.07
CA LEU A 168 -4.07 -23.78 36.88
C LEU A 168 -4.42 -24.99 37.77
N ALA A 169 -3.54 -26.00 37.83
CA ALA A 169 -3.74 -27.23 38.59
C ALA A 169 -2.71 -27.44 39.72
N ARG A 170 -2.03 -26.38 40.18
CA ARG A 170 -1.17 -26.40 41.38
C ARG A 170 -1.52 -25.22 42.28
#